data_AF-A0A919DY97-F1
#
_entry.id   AF-A0A919DY97-F1
#
_cell.length_a   1.000
_cell.length_b   1.000
_cell.length_c   1.000
_cell.angle_alpha   90.00
_cell.angle_beta   90.00
_cell.angle_gamma   90.00
#
_symmetry.space_group_name_H-M   'P 1'
#
loop_
_entity.id
_entity.type
_entity.pdbx_description
1 polymer ?
#
loop_
_entity_poly.entity_id
_entity_poly.type
_entity_poly.pdbx_seq_one_letter_code
_entity_poly.pdbx_strand_id
1 'polypeptide(L)'
;MQWTAIAATAVGAVIGIASTLTADHLRWRRDLSERDRDAMRSSYAQYVDALTQARDEITQTSRDPGLTAEERADNVRTVIGRHGVYAKQHQLELMAPVKVVRLAISAANELAGYRDSVINGFTREDPECVEARRAYREARYRLIDAMRFSLERH
;
A
#
# COMPACT_ATOMS: atom_id res chain seq x y z
N MET A 1 46.52 -44.33 -19.36
CA MET A 1 45.22 -44.38 -20.07
C MET A 1 44.00 -44.41 -19.14
N GLN A 2 44.01 -45.07 -17.97
CA GLN A 2 42.85 -45.07 -17.04
C GLN A 2 42.66 -43.78 -16.20
N TRP A 3 43.74 -43.10 -15.84
CA TRP A 3 43.69 -41.95 -14.92
C TRP A 3 43.01 -40.72 -15.53
N THR A 4 43.14 -40.53 -16.84
CA THR A 4 42.50 -39.45 -17.60
C THR A 4 40.97 -39.61 -17.69
N ALA A 5 40.46 -40.85 -17.73
CA ALA A 5 39.02 -41.12 -17.73
C ALA A 5 38.37 -40.81 -16.38
N ILE A 6 39.06 -41.13 -15.28
CA ILE A 6 38.61 -40.81 -13.92
C ILE A 6 38.65 -39.29 -13.67
N ALA A 7 39.69 -38.62 -14.18
CA ALA A 7 39.78 -37.16 -14.11
C ALA A 7 38.64 -36.48 -14.92
N ALA A 8 38.32 -36.99 -16.11
CA ALA A 8 37.27 -36.43 -16.95
C ALA A 8 35.86 -36.57 -16.33
N THR A 9 35.54 -37.72 -15.72
CA THR A 9 34.26 -37.92 -15.03
C THR A 9 34.14 -37.11 -13.75
N ALA A 10 35.22 -36.97 -12.97
CA ALA A 10 35.24 -36.11 -11.79
C ALA A 10 35.00 -34.64 -12.16
N VAL A 11 35.66 -34.14 -13.21
CA VAL A 11 35.45 -32.77 -13.70
C VAL A 11 34.01 -32.58 -14.21
N GLY A 12 33.49 -33.53 -14.98
CA GLY A 12 32.10 -33.49 -15.47
C GLY A 12 31.07 -33.48 -14.33
N ALA A 13 31.29 -34.25 -13.27
CA ALA A 13 30.43 -34.28 -12.09
C ALA A 13 30.48 -32.96 -11.30
N VAL A 14 31.67 -32.39 -11.09
CA VAL A 14 31.83 -31.09 -10.41
C VAL A 14 31.18 -29.96 -11.20
N ILE A 15 31.35 -29.93 -12.52
CA ILE A 15 30.69 -28.95 -13.40
C ILE A 15 29.17 -29.11 -13.32
N GLY A 16 28.66 -30.33 -13.39
CA GLY A 16 27.22 -30.61 -13.26
C GLY A 16 26.64 -30.09 -11.94
N ILE A 17 27.28 -30.41 -10.81
CA ILE A 17 26.84 -29.96 -9.48
C ILE A 17 26.92 -28.44 -9.34
N ALA A 18 28.00 -27.82 -9.81
CA ALA A 18 28.18 -26.36 -9.76
C ALA A 18 27.13 -25.63 -10.62
N SER A 19 26.81 -26.16 -11.81
CA SER A 19 25.75 -25.62 -12.66
C SER A 19 24.36 -25.74 -12.01
N THR A 20 24.05 -26.87 -11.37
CA THR A 20 22.78 -27.06 -10.66
C THR A 20 22.65 -26.10 -9.47
N LEU A 21 23.68 -25.99 -8.62
CA LEU A 21 23.66 -25.09 -7.46
C LEU A 21 23.53 -23.62 -7.87
N THR A 22 24.18 -23.21 -8.95
CA THR A 22 24.09 -21.84 -9.46
C THR A 22 22.70 -21.56 -10.03
N ALA A 23 22.13 -22.50 -10.80
CA ALA A 23 20.78 -22.38 -11.33
C ALA A 23 19.72 -22.33 -10.22
N ASP A 24 19.90 -23.13 -9.17
CA ASP A 24 18.99 -23.17 -8.02
C ASP A 24 19.10 -21.90 -7.18
N HIS A 25 20.31 -21.35 -7.01
CA HIS A 25 20.52 -20.07 -6.33
C HIS A 25 19.91 -18.89 -7.10
N LEU A 26 20.02 -18.89 -8.44
CA LEU A 26 19.38 -17.87 -9.29
C LEU A 26 17.85 -17.98 -9.24
N ARG A 27 17.31 -19.20 -9.25
CA ARG A 27 15.87 -19.45 -9.11
C ARG A 27 15.36 -19.00 -7.75
N TRP A 28 16.06 -19.36 -6.67
CA TRP A 28 15.72 -18.93 -5.31
C TRP A 28 15.73 -17.40 -5.15
N ARG A 29 16.75 -16.72 -5.68
CA ARG A 29 16.80 -15.24 -5.67
C ARG A 29 15.66 -14.62 -6.45
N ARG A 30 15.30 -15.21 -7.60
CA ARG A 30 14.19 -14.76 -8.42
C ARG A 30 12.85 -14.93 -7.69
N ASP A 31 12.60 -16.12 -7.15
CA ASP A 31 11.36 -16.42 -6.43
C ASP A 31 11.18 -15.53 -5.20
N LEU A 32 12.25 -15.21 -4.48
CA LEU A 32 12.20 -14.24 -3.37
C LEU A 32 11.86 -12.83 -3.86
N SER A 33 12.49 -12.37 -4.95
CA SER A 33 12.19 -11.04 -5.51
C SER A 33 10.75 -10.91 -6.03
N GLU A 34 10.20 -11.97 -6.62
CA GLU A 34 8.82 -12.02 -7.09
C GLU A 34 7.85 -12.02 -5.89
N ARG A 35 8.13 -12.79 -4.83
CA ARG A 35 7.33 -12.79 -3.59
C ARG A 35 7.33 -11.44 -2.87
N ASP A 36 8.49 -10.79 -2.76
CA ASP A 36 8.58 -9.46 -2.14
C ASP A 36 7.78 -8.42 -2.93
N ARG A 37 7.82 -8.51 -4.27
CA ARG A 37 7.04 -7.64 -5.16
C ARG A 37 5.53 -7.85 -4.99
N ASP A 38 5.09 -9.10 -4.92
CA ASP A 38 3.67 -9.42 -4.72
C ASP A 38 3.19 -9.02 -3.33
N ALA A 39 4.01 -9.21 -2.29
CA ALA A 39 3.72 -8.75 -0.94
C ALA A 39 3.59 -7.21 -0.89
N MET A 40 4.49 -6.47 -1.56
CA MET A 40 4.43 -5.01 -1.63
C MET A 40 3.19 -4.54 -2.42
N ARG A 41 2.89 -5.14 -3.58
CA ARG A 41 1.69 -4.84 -4.36
C ARG A 41 0.41 -5.09 -3.54
N SER A 42 0.35 -6.21 -2.84
CA SER A 42 -0.78 -6.55 -1.96
C SER A 42 -0.94 -5.53 -0.83
N SER A 43 0.17 -5.13 -0.18
CA SER A 43 0.14 -4.14 0.91
C SER A 43 -0.32 -2.76 0.41
N TYR A 44 0.13 -2.34 -0.78
CA TYR A 44 -0.35 -1.11 -1.42
C TYR A 44 -1.85 -1.16 -1.71
N ALA A 45 -2.34 -2.26 -2.28
CA ALA A 45 -3.76 -2.43 -2.57
C ALA A 45 -4.61 -2.37 -1.29
N GLN A 46 -4.20 -3.08 -0.23
CA GLN A 46 -4.89 -3.08 1.05
C GLN A 46 -4.95 -1.68 1.69
N TYR A 47 -3.88 -0.90 1.60
CA TYR A 47 -3.87 0.46 2.14
C TYR A 47 -4.79 1.40 1.36
N VAL A 48 -4.75 1.37 0.02
CA VAL A 48 -5.62 2.18 -0.83
C VAL A 48 -7.09 1.80 -0.65
N ASP A 49 -7.37 0.52 -0.47
CA ASP A 49 -8.71 0.02 -0.18
C ASP A 49 -9.23 0.55 1.17
N ALA A 50 -8.44 0.43 2.25
CA ALA A 50 -8.78 1.00 3.56
C ALA A 50 -9.09 2.50 3.51
N LEU A 51 -8.26 3.28 2.80
CA LEU A 51 -8.50 4.71 2.56
C LEU A 51 -9.80 4.96 1.79
N THR A 52 -10.12 4.11 0.82
CA THR A 52 -11.30 4.24 -0.03
C THR A 52 -12.57 3.94 0.75
N GLN A 53 -12.61 2.83 1.51
CA GLN A 53 -13.74 2.45 2.36
C GLN A 53 -14.03 3.53 3.41
N ALA A 54 -12.99 4.04 4.08
CA ALA A 54 -13.14 5.13 5.04
C ALA A 54 -13.69 6.41 4.39
N ARG A 55 -13.16 6.80 3.22
CA ARG A 55 -13.65 7.97 2.50
C ARG A 55 -15.11 7.82 2.03
N ASP A 56 -15.47 6.65 1.51
CA ASP A 56 -16.82 6.38 1.04
C ASP A 56 -17.83 6.47 2.18
N GLU A 57 -17.48 5.95 3.36
CA GLU A 57 -18.34 6.08 4.54
C GLU A 57 -18.47 7.53 5.03
N ILE A 58 -17.37 8.30 5.13
CA ILE A 58 -17.44 9.74 5.43
C ILE A 58 -18.33 10.46 4.41
N THR A 59 -18.22 10.09 3.13
CA THR A 59 -19.02 10.67 2.04
C THR A 59 -20.50 10.34 2.20
N GLN A 60 -20.84 9.13 2.63
CA GLN A 60 -22.21 8.69 2.81
C GLN A 60 -22.84 9.40 4.02
N THR A 61 -22.15 9.40 5.17
CA THR A 61 -22.61 10.08 6.39
C THR A 61 -22.76 11.59 6.20
N SER A 62 -21.83 12.25 5.49
CA SER A 62 -21.87 13.71 5.27
C SER A 62 -23.01 14.20 4.37
N ARG A 63 -23.65 13.30 3.61
CA ARG A 63 -24.80 13.63 2.73
C ARG A 63 -26.14 13.17 3.29
N ASP A 64 -26.15 12.40 4.37
CA ASP A 64 -27.38 11.82 4.88
C ASP A 64 -28.28 12.92 5.44
N PRO A 65 -29.45 13.19 4.81
CA PRO A 65 -30.38 14.20 5.29
C PRO A 65 -31.13 13.76 6.55
N GLY A 66 -31.11 12.47 6.88
CA GLY A 66 -31.76 11.91 8.06
C GLY A 66 -30.96 12.07 9.35
N LEU A 67 -29.69 12.47 9.26
CA LEU A 67 -28.82 12.67 10.41
C LEU A 67 -28.75 14.15 10.82
N THR A 68 -28.77 14.38 12.13
CA THR A 68 -28.38 15.66 12.72
C THR A 68 -26.87 15.89 12.58
N ALA A 69 -26.41 17.13 12.79
CA ALA A 69 -24.98 17.43 12.76
C ALA A 69 -24.19 16.64 13.81
N GLU A 70 -24.77 16.42 14.99
CA GLU A 70 -24.15 15.69 16.09
C GLU A 70 -24.05 14.19 15.79
N GLU A 71 -25.12 13.57 15.27
CA GLU A 71 -25.10 12.16 14.84
C GLU A 71 -24.12 11.95 13.67
N ARG A 72 -24.05 12.87 12.71
CA ARG A 72 -23.04 12.82 11.64
C ARG A 72 -21.63 12.82 12.22
N ALA A 73 -21.36 13.75 13.14
CA ALA A 73 -20.05 13.87 13.77
C ALA A 73 -19.68 12.60 14.53
N ASP A 74 -20.58 12.03 15.31
CA ASP A 74 -20.33 10.79 16.07
C ASP A 74 -20.03 9.60 15.13
N ASN A 75 -20.87 9.43 14.09
CA ASN A 75 -20.72 8.35 13.11
C ASN A 75 -19.37 8.39 12.37
N VAL A 76 -18.84 9.58 12.06
CA VAL A 76 -17.58 9.67 11.30
C VAL A 76 -16.31 9.58 12.15
N ARG A 77 -16.38 9.85 13.47
CA ARG A 77 -15.19 9.93 14.36
C ARG A 77 -14.29 8.69 14.26
N THR A 78 -14.90 7.52 14.24
CA THR A 78 -14.19 6.23 14.34
C THR A 78 -13.90 5.59 12.98
N VAL A 79 -14.39 6.16 11.87
CA VAL A 79 -14.33 5.57 10.52
C VAL A 79 -12.89 5.19 10.12
N ILE A 80 -11.92 6.07 10.32
CA ILE A 80 -10.51 5.83 9.95
C ILE A 80 -9.93 4.64 10.74
N GLY A 81 -10.23 4.56 12.04
CA GLY A 81 -9.78 3.47 12.89
C GLY A 81 -10.46 2.14 12.53
N ARG A 82 -11.79 2.17 12.30
CA ARG A 82 -12.58 0.99 11.95
C ARG A 82 -12.13 0.33 10.64
N HIS A 83 -11.76 1.12 9.64
CA HIS A 83 -11.21 0.60 8.37
C HIS A 83 -9.71 0.27 8.45
N GLY A 84 -9.08 0.44 9.61
CA GLY A 84 -7.69 0.03 9.83
C GLY A 84 -6.66 0.83 9.04
N VAL A 85 -6.96 2.08 8.66
CA VAL A 85 -6.07 2.91 7.83
C VAL A 85 -4.67 3.00 8.45
N TYR A 86 -4.58 3.33 9.74
CA TYR A 86 -3.28 3.46 10.41
C TYR A 86 -2.56 2.11 10.55
N ALA A 87 -3.28 1.02 10.82
CA ALA A 87 -2.68 -0.31 10.89
C ALA A 87 -2.01 -0.70 9.56
N LYS A 88 -2.68 -0.42 8.43
CA LYS A 88 -2.12 -0.63 7.08
C LYS A 88 -0.99 0.36 6.76
N GLN A 89 -1.06 1.60 7.24
CA GLN A 89 0.04 2.57 7.11
C GLN A 89 1.32 2.06 7.80
N HIS A 90 1.21 1.54 9.03
CA HIS A 90 2.36 0.99 9.76
C HIS A 90 2.97 -0.22 9.04
N GLN A 91 2.17 -1.03 8.36
CA GLN A 91 2.70 -2.10 7.50
C GLN A 91 3.53 -1.54 6.35
N LEU A 92 3.10 -0.44 5.72
CA LEU A 92 3.87 0.23 4.66
C LEU A 92 5.15 0.86 5.19
N GLU A 93 5.15 1.43 6.39
CA GLU A 93 6.34 2.02 7.02
C GLU A 93 7.50 1.03 7.17
N LEU A 94 7.21 -0.28 7.25
CA LEU A 94 8.22 -1.33 7.39
C LEU A 94 8.86 -1.78 6.06
N MET A 95 8.15 -1.65 4.94
CA MET A 95 8.57 -2.28 3.67
C MET A 95 8.62 -1.33 2.47
N ALA A 96 7.87 -0.23 2.50
CA ALA A 96 7.74 0.66 1.35
C ALA A 96 8.87 1.69 1.29
N PRO A 97 9.25 2.19 0.10
CA PRO A 97 10.18 3.29 -0.02
C PRO A 97 9.69 4.53 0.73
N VAL A 98 10.63 5.27 1.34
CA VAL A 98 10.36 6.48 2.14
C VAL A 98 9.44 7.49 1.43
N LYS A 99 9.56 7.62 0.10
CA LYS A 99 8.68 8.50 -0.69
C LYS A 99 7.22 8.06 -0.64
N VAL A 100 6.96 6.75 -0.76
CA VAL A 100 5.60 6.18 -0.68
C VAL A 100 5.06 6.37 0.73
N VAL A 101 5.86 6.08 1.75
CA VAL A 101 5.46 6.25 3.17
C VAL A 101 5.04 7.69 3.47
N ARG A 102 5.82 8.70 3.06
CA ARG A 102 5.44 10.11 3.27
C ARG A 102 4.13 10.48 2.59
N LEU A 103 3.89 9.99 1.38
CA LEU A 103 2.66 10.24 0.66
C LEU A 103 1.48 9.47 1.26
N ALA A 104 1.73 8.29 1.84
CA ALA A 104 0.73 7.52 2.56
C ALA A 104 0.24 8.28 3.80
N ILE A 105 1.18 8.80 4.60
CA ILE A 105 0.90 9.65 5.77
C ILE A 105 0.13 10.90 5.34
N SER A 106 0.58 11.58 4.28
CA SER A 106 -0.12 12.76 3.76
C SER A 106 -1.56 12.43 3.34
N ALA A 107 -1.81 11.32 2.64
CA ALA A 107 -3.16 10.92 2.25
C ALA A 107 -4.05 10.57 3.45
N ALA A 108 -3.51 9.92 4.50
CA ALA A 108 -4.25 9.66 5.74
C ALA A 108 -4.59 10.95 6.48
N ASN A 109 -3.67 11.92 6.52
CA ASN A 109 -3.91 13.21 7.16
C ASN A 109 -4.97 14.02 6.40
N GLU A 110 -4.94 14.05 5.07
CA GLU A 110 -5.99 14.73 4.28
C GLU A 110 -7.35 14.04 4.43
N LEU A 111 -7.36 12.70 4.58
CA LEU A 111 -8.60 11.97 4.88
C LEU A 111 -9.14 12.33 6.28
N ALA A 112 -8.26 12.47 7.27
CA ALA A 112 -8.63 12.96 8.59
C ALA A 112 -9.16 14.39 8.52
N GLY A 113 -8.55 15.27 7.72
CA GLY A 113 -9.06 16.62 7.47
C GLY A 113 -10.47 16.61 6.88
N TYR A 114 -10.76 15.70 5.94
CA TYR A 114 -12.11 15.51 5.40
C TYR A 114 -13.11 14.97 6.43
N ARG A 115 -12.71 14.01 7.27
CA ARG A 115 -13.54 13.57 8.40
C ARG A 115 -13.82 14.74 9.35
N ASP A 116 -12.79 15.50 9.69
CA ASP A 116 -12.86 16.56 10.68
C ASP A 116 -13.73 17.73 10.19
N SER A 117 -13.78 18.02 8.89
CA SER A 117 -14.76 18.97 8.35
C SER A 117 -16.21 18.51 8.61
N VAL A 118 -16.49 17.21 8.48
CA VAL A 118 -17.83 16.67 8.79
C VAL A 118 -18.11 16.71 10.29
N ILE A 119 -17.11 16.45 11.14
CA ILE A 119 -17.23 16.59 12.60
C ILE A 119 -17.56 18.04 13.00
N ASN A 120 -17.03 19.02 12.28
CA ASN A 120 -17.32 20.44 12.50
C ASN A 120 -18.71 20.86 11.98
N GLY A 121 -19.54 19.91 11.52
CA GLY A 121 -20.91 20.15 11.07
C GLY A 121 -21.05 20.48 9.59
N PHE A 122 -19.95 20.55 8.83
CA PHE A 122 -20.01 20.78 7.40
C PHE A 122 -20.57 19.55 6.68
N THR A 123 -21.58 19.79 5.86
CA THR A 123 -22.13 18.81 4.92
C THR A 123 -21.27 18.77 3.68
N ARG A 124 -21.48 17.76 2.83
CA ARG A 124 -20.67 17.59 1.62
C ARG A 124 -20.75 18.78 0.65
N GLU A 125 -21.85 19.50 0.64
CA GLU A 125 -22.05 20.61 -0.30
C GLU A 125 -21.35 21.89 0.14
N ASP A 126 -20.97 21.96 1.42
CA ASP A 126 -20.28 23.13 1.97
C ASP A 126 -18.86 23.25 1.38
N PRO A 127 -18.40 24.48 1.06
CA PRO A 127 -17.10 24.72 0.44
C PRO A 127 -15.94 24.08 1.20
N GLU A 128 -15.94 24.14 2.52
CA GLU A 128 -14.90 23.57 3.39
C GLU A 128 -14.79 22.06 3.21
N CYS A 129 -15.93 21.38 3.13
CA CYS A 129 -16.02 19.94 2.93
C CYS A 129 -15.64 19.54 1.49
N VAL A 130 -15.97 20.40 0.51
CA VAL A 130 -15.55 20.23 -0.89
C VAL A 130 -14.03 20.35 -1.03
N GLU A 131 -13.41 21.36 -0.42
CA GLU A 131 -11.96 21.58 -0.46
C GLU A 131 -11.20 20.47 0.27
N ALA A 132 -11.65 20.06 1.47
CA ALA A 132 -11.02 18.93 2.18
C ALA A 132 -11.09 17.63 1.37
N ARG A 133 -12.22 17.35 0.72
CA ARG A 133 -12.38 16.19 -0.17
C ARG A 133 -11.49 16.28 -1.40
N ARG A 134 -11.27 17.49 -1.93
CA ARG A 134 -10.35 17.73 -3.06
C ARG A 134 -8.91 17.48 -2.65
N ALA A 135 -8.48 18.03 -1.52
CA ALA A 135 -7.13 17.83 -0.98
C ALA A 135 -6.81 16.34 -0.76
N TYR A 136 -7.75 15.59 -0.18
CA TYR A 136 -7.63 14.13 -0.07
C TYR A 136 -7.51 13.44 -1.43
N ARG A 137 -8.34 13.82 -2.41
CA ARG A 137 -8.29 13.23 -3.76
C ARG A 137 -6.91 13.44 -4.40
N GLU A 138 -6.36 14.64 -4.29
CA GLU A 138 -5.03 14.97 -4.83
C GLU A 138 -3.90 14.23 -4.10
N ALA A 139 -3.96 14.13 -2.77
CA ALA A 139 -3.01 13.32 -2.00
C ALA A 139 -3.08 11.84 -2.37
N ARG A 140 -4.28 11.28 -2.56
CA ARG A 140 -4.47 9.88 -2.99
C ARG A 140 -3.89 9.63 -4.38
N TYR A 141 -4.05 10.57 -5.32
CA TYR A 141 -3.44 10.44 -6.64
C TYR A 141 -1.91 10.44 -6.58
N ARG A 142 -1.31 11.39 -5.86
CA ARG A 142 0.14 11.43 -5.67
C ARG A 142 0.67 10.14 -5.04
N LEU A 143 -0.06 9.58 -4.08
CA LEU A 143 0.28 8.29 -3.46
C LEU A 143 0.25 7.14 -4.49
N ILE A 144 -0.84 6.99 -5.25
CA ILE A 144 -0.99 5.91 -6.24
C ILE A 144 0.10 6.01 -7.31
N ASP A 145 0.43 7.21 -7.77
CA ASP A 145 1.50 7.41 -8.75
C ASP A 145 2.87 7.03 -8.18
N ALA A 146 3.15 7.37 -6.91
CA ALA A 146 4.38 6.94 -6.26
C ALA A 146 4.45 5.43 -6.04
N MET A 147 3.33 4.77 -5.72
CA MET A 147 3.24 3.32 -5.60
C MET A 147 3.49 2.63 -6.95
N ARG A 148 2.90 3.13 -8.04
CA ARG A 148 3.13 2.63 -9.40
C ARG A 148 4.60 2.73 -9.79
N PHE A 149 5.18 3.92 -9.61
CA PHE A 149 6.60 4.15 -9.89
C PHE A 149 7.51 3.24 -9.03
N SER A 150 7.15 3.02 -7.76
CA SER A 150 7.87 2.10 -6.88
C SER A 150 7.84 0.66 -7.36
N LEU A 151 6.76 0.22 -8.01
CA LEU A 151 6.67 -1.13 -8.56
C LEU A 151 7.43 -1.26 -9.89
N GLU A 152 7.58 -0.19 -10.66
CA GLU A 152 8.29 -0.22 -11.96
C GLU A 152 9.83 -0.24 -11.82
N ARG A 153 10.38 0.27 -10.71
CA ARG A 153 11.83 0.50 -10.54
C ARG A 153 12.62 -0.71 -9.97
N HIS A 154 11.98 -1.86 -9.83
CA HIS A 154 12.59 -3.12 -9.37
C HIS A 154 12.31 -4.23 -10.37
#